data_AF-A0A1W9R0J5-F1
#
_entry.id   AF-A0A1W9R0J5-F1
#
_cell.length_a   1.000
_cell.length_b   1.000
_cell.length_c   1.000
_cell.angle_alpha   90.00
_cell.angle_beta   90.00
_cell.angle_gamma   90.00
#
_symmetry.space_group_name_H-M   'P 1'
#
loop_
_entity.id
_entity.type
_entity.pdbx_description
1 polymer ?
#
loop_
_entity_poly.entity_id
_entity_poly.type
_entity_poly.pdbx_seq_one_letter_code
_entity_poly.pdbx_strand_id
1 'polypeptide(L)' 'MINWKEHIVSTPNVLKGKPRIKDTRIPVSLILGYLAAGKSKDEILGEFDGLFAEHIAACLDFARELSESEVAA' A
#
# COMPACT_ATOMS: atom_id res chain seq x y z
N MET A 1 14.77 -4.03 -5.52
CA MET A 1 13.35 -3.63 -5.57
C MET A 1 12.60 -4.63 -4.72
N ILE A 2 11.74 -4.18 -3.80
CA ILE A 2 10.91 -5.11 -3.00
C ILE A 2 9.85 -5.71 -3.93
N ASN A 3 9.48 -6.97 -3.73
CA ASN A 3 8.37 -7.58 -4.47
C ASN A 3 7.06 -7.31 -3.74
N TRP A 4 6.25 -6.35 -4.22
CA TRP A 4 5.03 -5.95 -3.52
C TRP A 4 4.03 -7.11 -3.30
N LYS A 5 4.04 -8.13 -4.17
CA LYS A 5 3.10 -9.27 -4.15
C LYS A 5 3.23 -10.14 -2.89
N GLU A 6 4.33 -10.03 -2.17
CA GLU A 6 4.56 -10.72 -0.89
C GLU A 6 3.88 -10.01 0.30
N HIS A 7 3.64 -8.70 0.16
CA HIS A 7 3.16 -7.83 1.24
C HIS A 7 1.75 -7.28 1.01
N ILE A 8 1.27 -7.21 -0.24
CA ILE A 8 -0.03 -6.65 -0.57
C ILE A 8 -0.91 -7.75 -1.16
N VAL A 9 -2.12 -7.85 -0.64
CA VAL A 9 -3.12 -8.82 -1.07
C VAL A 9 -4.42 -8.13 -1.47
N SER A 10 -5.10 -8.68 -2.47
CA SER A 10 -6.46 -8.31 -2.82
C SER A 10 -7.34 -9.55 -2.74
N THR A 11 -8.40 -9.47 -1.93
CA THR A 11 -9.36 -10.57 -1.75
C THR A 11 -10.77 -10.00 -1.76
N PRO A 12 -11.73 -10.57 -2.51
CA PRO A 12 -13.09 -10.00 -2.66
C PRO A 12 -13.79 -9.73 -1.32
N ASN A 13 -13.54 -10.60 -0.33
CA ASN A 13 -14.21 -10.61 0.96
C ASN A 13 -13.74 -9.50 1.92
N VAL A 14 -12.66 -8.78 1.61
CA VAL A 14 -12.07 -7.75 2.47
C VAL A 14 -11.93 -6.44 1.70
N LEU A 15 -12.41 -5.34 2.27
CA LEU A 15 -12.41 -4.01 1.65
C LEU A 15 -12.97 -4.00 0.21
N LYS A 16 -13.93 -4.88 -0.10
CA LYS A 16 -14.52 -5.05 -1.44
C LYS A 16 -13.46 -5.35 -2.53
N GLY A 17 -12.41 -6.09 -2.19
CA GLY A 17 -11.32 -6.42 -3.14
C GLY A 17 -10.31 -5.29 -3.36
N LYS A 18 -10.32 -4.24 -2.54
CA LYS A 18 -9.26 -3.22 -2.61
C LYS A 18 -7.91 -3.81 -2.14
N PRO A 19 -6.79 -3.50 -2.83
CA PRO A 19 -5.46 -3.87 -2.38
C PRO A 19 -5.17 -3.33 -0.98
N ARG A 20 -4.63 -4.20 -0.12
CA ARG A 20 -4.30 -3.89 1.27
C ARG A 20 -3.02 -4.60 1.69
N ILE A 21 -2.40 -4.12 2.76
CA ILE A 21 -1.28 -4.82 3.38
C ILE A 21 -1.77 -6.15 3.98
N LYS A 22 -1.03 -7.22 3.73
CA LYS A 22 -1.33 -8.59 4.18
C LYS A 22 -1.56 -8.62 5.69
N ASP A 23 -2.55 -9.40 6.10
CA ASP A 23 -2.96 -9.57 7.50
C ASP A 23 -3.44 -8.29 8.22
N THR A 24 -3.62 -7.19 7.48
CA THR A 24 -4.20 -5.95 7.99
C THR A 24 -5.50 -5.60 7.27
N ARG A 25 -6.18 -4.55 7.76
CA ARG A 25 -7.24 -3.84 7.02
C ARG A 25 -6.79 -2.46 6.54
N ILE A 26 -5.49 -2.27 6.33
CA ILE A 26 -4.91 -1.01 5.88
C ILE A 26 -4.82 -1.01 4.34
N PRO A 27 -5.64 -0.21 3.63
CA PRO A 27 -5.61 -0.18 2.18
C PRO A 27 -4.36 0.52 1.67
N VAL A 28 -3.82 0.05 0.55
CA VAL A 28 -2.64 0.65 -0.11
C VAL A 28 -2.88 2.13 -0.43
N SER A 29 -4.09 2.45 -0.88
CA SER A 29 -4.50 3.82 -1.21
C SER A 29 -4.41 4.79 -0.03
N LEU A 30 -4.56 4.32 1.21
CA LEU A 30 -4.45 5.18 2.40
C LEU A 30 -2.99 5.57 2.64
N ILE A 31 -2.06 4.61 2.56
CA ILE A 31 -0.62 4.86 2.69
C ILE A 31 -0.14 5.81 1.59
N LEU A 32 -0.54 5.55 0.34
CA LEU A 32 -0.22 6.43 -0.78
C LEU A 32 -0.84 7.83 -0.60
N GLY A 33 -2.05 7.92 -0.06
CA GLY A 33 -2.70 9.18 0.28
C GLY A 33 -1.93 10.00 1.33
N TYR A 34 -1.40 9.35 2.38
CA TYR A 34 -0.56 10.02 3.36
C TYR A 34 0.76 10.51 2.76
N LEU A 35 1.41 9.69 1.94
CA LEU A 35 2.62 10.09 1.22
C LEU A 35 2.36 11.28 0.29
N ALA A 36 1.24 11.26 -0.44
CA ALA A 36 0.82 12.37 -1.30
C ALA A 36 0.49 13.65 -0.51
N ALA A 37 0.01 13.52 0.72
CA ALA A 37 -0.21 14.63 1.66
C ALA A 37 1.09 15.14 2.31
N GLY A 38 2.25 14.55 2.00
CA GLY A 38 3.55 14.98 2.52
C GLY A 38 3.90 14.43 3.90
N LYS A 39 3.14 13.46 4.43
CA LYS A 39 3.55 12.78 5.68
C LYS A 39 4.85 12.03 5.47
N SER A 40 5.74 12.12 6.45
CA SER A 40 6.97 11.33 6.52
C SER A 40 6.67 9.85 6.79
N LYS A 41 7.64 8.99 6.51
CA LYS A 41 7.51 7.55 6.78
C LYS A 41 7.29 7.28 8.27
N ASP A 42 8.02 7.96 9.15
CA ASP A 42 7.95 7.74 10.59
C ASP A 42 6.57 8.14 11.16
N GLU A 43 5.99 9.24 10.66
CA GLU A 43 4.61 9.61 11.00
C GLU A 43 3.61 8.55 10.57
N ILE A 44 3.76 7.98 9.38
CA ILE A 44 2.86 6.93 8.89
C ILE A 44 3.01 5.65 9.71
N LEU A 45 4.24 5.26 10.04
CA LEU A 45 4.51 4.09 10.88
C LEU A 45 3.94 4.24 12.29
N GLY A 46 3.96 5.46 12.85
CA GLY A 46 3.40 5.76 14.16
C GLY A 46 1.87 5.71 14.25
N GLU A 47 1.15 5.71 13.11
CA GLU A 47 -0.31 5.70 13.07
C GLU A 47 -0.91 4.29 13.13
N PHE A 48 -0.10 3.26 12.88
CA PHE A 48 -0.58 1.88 12.76
C PHE A 48 0.35 0.88 13.44
N ASP A 49 -0.19 0.19 14.44
CA ASP A 49 0.47 -0.98 15.01
C ASP A 49 0.56 -2.11 13.97
N GLY A 50 1.76 -2.64 13.75
CA GLY A 50 2.02 -3.71 12.78
C GLY A 50 2.28 -3.24 11.34
N LEU A 51 2.43 -1.92 11.12
CA LEU A 51 2.97 -1.38 9.88
C LEU A 51 4.50 -1.27 9.99
N PHE A 52 5.22 -1.79 8.98
CA PHE A 52 6.67 -1.74 8.92
C PHE A 52 7.13 -0.99 7.66
N ALA A 53 8.39 -0.57 7.64
CA ALA A 53 8.95 0.22 6.54
C ALA A 53 8.84 -0.50 5.18
N GLU A 54 8.96 -1.84 5.20
CA GLU A 54 8.80 -2.72 4.05
C GLU A 54 7.40 -2.62 3.44
N HIS A 55 6.36 -2.45 4.25
CA HIS A 55 5.00 -2.27 3.77
C HIS A 55 4.84 -0.97 3.00
N ILE A 56 5.46 0.13 3.46
CA ILE A 56 5.45 1.41 2.74
C ILE A 56 6.20 1.27 1.41
N ALA A 57 7.35 0.59 1.40
CA ALA A 57 8.09 0.32 0.17
C ALA A 57 7.27 -0.54 -0.81
N ALA A 58 6.55 -1.56 -0.32
CA ALA A 58 5.67 -2.38 -1.13
C ALA A 58 4.49 -1.59 -1.71
N CYS A 59 3.90 -0.64 -0.95
CA CYS A 59 2.86 0.25 -1.47
C CYS A 59 3.37 1.10 -2.64
N LEU A 60 4.61 1.60 -2.56
CA LEU A 60 5.24 2.37 -3.64
C LEU A 60 5.55 1.50 -4.87
N ASP A 61 6.05 0.29 -4.68
CA ASP A 61 6.33 -0.62 -5.80
C ASP A 61 5.04 -1.12 -6.48
N PHE A 62 3.97 -1.35 -5.71
CA PHE A 62 2.63 -1.59 -6.26
C PHE A 62 2.15 -0.42 -7.12
N ALA A 63 2.31 0.81 -6.63
CA ALA A 63 1.93 2.01 -7.38
C ALA A 63 2.75 2.19 -8.66
N ARG A 64 4.06 1.88 -8.62
CA ARG A 64 4.93 1.89 -9.79
C ARG A 64 4.45 0.89 -10.85
N GLU A 65 4.25 -0.39 -10.49
CA GLU A 65 3.75 -1.41 -11.42
C GLU A 65 2.38 -1.03 -12.00
N LEU A 66 1.47 -0.49 -11.18
CA LEU A 66 0.17 -0.02 -11.64
C LEU A 66 0.27 1.20 -12.57
N SER A 67 1.23 2.10 -12.35
CA SER A 67 1.44 3.27 -13.22
C SER A 67 2.03 2.92 -14.58
N GLU A 68 2.73 1.77 -14.68
CA GLU A 68 3.26 1.22 -15.92
C GLU A 68 2.18 0.45 -16.71
N SER A 69 1.14 -0.03 -16.04
CA SER A 69 -0.03 -0.59 -16.71
C SER A 69 -0.88 0.52 -17.31
N GLU A 70 -1.29 0.34 -18.57
CA GLU A 70 -2.07 1.33 -19.33
C GLU A 70 -3.28 1.82 -18.52
N VAL A 71 -3.36 3.13 -18.31
CA VAL A 71 -4.55 3.77 -17.75
C VAL A 71 -5.65 3.63 -18.81
N ALA A 72 -6.57 2.69 -18.61
CA ALA A 72 -7.82 2.69 -19.36
C ALA A 72 -8.56 3.99 -18.98
N ALA A 73 -8.40 5.00 -19.84
CA ALA A 73 -9.06 6.29 -19.76
C ALA A 73 -10.58 6.16 -19.99
#